data_AF-A0A2V5X5M2-F1
#
_entry.id   AF-A0A2V5X5M2-F1
#
_cell.length_a   1.000
_cell.length_b   1.000
_cell.length_c   1.000
_cell.angle_alpha   90.00
_cell.angle_beta   90.00
_cell.angle_gamma   90.00
#
_symmetry.space_group_name_H-M   'P 1'
#
loop_
_entity.id
_entity.type
_entity.pdbx_description
1 polymer ?
#
loop_
_entity_poly.entity_id
_entity_poly.type
_entity_poly.pdbx_seq_one_letter_code
_entity_poly.pdbx_strand_id
1 'polypeptide(L)'
;MKRREPGDIESTWRLTQTPYSFFGAIGAGLIVVGFCLLLLWHDPLVFWNDDYELSVLPVFADVARSWSEGDWPLLSPYSWVCGNLAGEFQYGTFSLFVNTAVVIIWKFPLTFPQQAAALSITHLFVLAVGAFLLARDRRFSIPL
;
A
#
# COMPACT_ATOMS: atom_id res chain seq x y z
N MET A 1 0.63 -41.97 -5.58
CA MET A 1 1.52 -40.90 -6.10
C MET A 1 1.02 -40.49 -7.48
N LYS A 2 0.36 -39.33 -7.60
CA LYS A 2 -0.22 -38.85 -8.87
C LYS A 2 0.90 -38.25 -9.72
N ARG A 3 1.13 -38.79 -10.91
CA ARG A 3 2.16 -38.32 -11.87
C ARG A 3 1.75 -36.92 -12.36
N ARG A 4 2.59 -35.91 -12.13
CA ARG A 4 2.39 -34.54 -12.65
C ARG A 4 2.47 -34.56 -14.17
N GLU A 5 1.49 -33.96 -14.84
CA GLU A 5 1.49 -33.85 -16.30
C GLU A 5 2.38 -32.70 -16.78
N PRO A 6 2.96 -32.77 -17.99
CA PRO A 6 3.89 -31.78 -18.51
C PRO A 6 3.35 -30.34 -18.57
N GLY A 7 2.02 -30.15 -18.54
CA GLY A 7 1.35 -28.84 -18.55
C GLY A 7 1.29 -28.13 -17.19
N ASP A 8 1.49 -28.83 -16.07
CA ASP A 8 1.39 -28.22 -14.73
C ASP A 8 2.56 -27.24 -14.47
N ILE A 9 3.74 -27.53 -15.02
CA ILE A 9 4.96 -26.71 -14.87
C ILE A 9 4.88 -25.42 -15.70
N GLU A 10 4.11 -25.44 -16.79
CA GLU A 10 3.97 -24.33 -17.73
C GLU A 10 3.09 -23.18 -17.20
N SER A 11 2.31 -23.45 -16.15
CA SER A 11 1.44 -22.44 -15.52
C SER A 11 2.22 -21.48 -14.61
N THR A 12 3.28 -21.97 -13.96
CA THR A 12 4.01 -21.22 -12.92
C THR A 12 4.96 -20.18 -13.50
N TRP A 13 5.40 -20.35 -14.77
CA TRP A 13 6.34 -19.45 -15.44
C TRP A 13 5.68 -18.36 -16.30
N ARG A 14 4.35 -18.37 -16.45
CA ARG A 14 3.66 -17.43 -17.36
C ARG A 14 3.51 -16.01 -16.83
N LEU A 15 3.64 -15.78 -15.53
CA LEU A 15 3.50 -14.45 -14.91
C LEU A 15 4.73 -13.55 -15.10
N THR A 16 5.90 -14.11 -15.44
CA THR A 16 7.18 -13.37 -15.49
C THR A 16 7.74 -13.12 -16.89
N GLN A 17 7.08 -13.59 -17.95
CA GLN A 17 7.73 -13.69 -19.27
C GLN A 17 7.37 -12.64 -20.33
N THR A 18 6.67 -11.54 -19.99
CA THR A 18 6.58 -10.43 -20.95
C THR A 18 7.02 -9.10 -20.33
N PRO A 19 8.09 -8.44 -20.83
CA PRO A 19 8.47 -7.10 -20.37
C PRO A 19 7.33 -6.09 -20.50
N TYR A 20 6.38 -6.33 -21.40
CA TYR A 20 5.14 -5.57 -21.56
C TYR A 20 4.21 -5.60 -20.34
N SER A 21 4.29 -6.60 -19.47
CA SER A 21 3.50 -6.67 -18.23
C SER A 21 4.03 -5.74 -17.15
N PHE A 22 5.35 -5.61 -17.05
CA PHE A 22 6.01 -4.74 -16.09
C PHE A 22 5.74 -3.26 -16.40
N PHE A 23 6.02 -2.80 -17.62
CA PHE A 23 5.77 -1.41 -18.02
C PHE A 23 4.28 -1.05 -17.95
N GLY A 24 3.39 -1.98 -18.31
CA GLY A 24 1.95 -1.77 -18.19
C GLY A 24 1.50 -1.64 -16.73
N ALA A 25 2.04 -2.46 -15.83
CA ALA A 25 1.70 -2.40 -14.41
C ALA A 25 2.18 -1.09 -13.76
N ILE A 26 3.43 -0.69 -14.03
CA ILE A 26 3.96 0.59 -13.58
C ILE A 26 3.15 1.76 -14.18
N GLY A 27 2.80 1.68 -15.48
CA GLY A 27 1.96 2.67 -16.14
C GLY A 27 0.59 2.82 -15.48
N ALA A 28 -0.08 1.72 -15.12
CA ALA A 28 -1.35 1.76 -14.40
C ALA A 28 -1.21 2.44 -13.03
N GLY A 29 -0.13 2.13 -12.29
CA GLY A 29 0.19 2.82 -11.05
C GLY A 29 0.41 4.32 -11.24
N LEU A 30 1.20 4.71 -12.24
CA LEU A 30 1.49 6.13 -12.53
C LEU A 30 0.25 6.92 -12.96
N ILE A 31 -0.68 6.31 -13.70
CA ILE A 31 -1.97 6.93 -14.04
C ILE A 31 -2.75 7.26 -12.76
N VAL A 32 -2.80 6.32 -11.81
CA VAL A 32 -3.47 6.53 -10.53
C VAL A 32 -2.77 7.61 -9.70
N VAL A 33 -1.44 7.64 -9.67
CA VAL A 33 -0.68 8.72 -9.02
C VAL A 33 -1.02 10.07 -9.65
N GLY A 34 -0.99 10.17 -10.98
CA GLY A 34 -1.34 11.40 -11.71
C GLY A 34 -2.77 11.86 -11.40
N PHE A 35 -3.73 10.93 -11.37
CA PHE A 35 -5.10 11.22 -10.97
C PHE A 35 -5.20 11.74 -9.53
N CYS A 36 -4.50 11.11 -8.58
CA CYS A 36 -4.49 11.57 -7.19
C CYS A 36 -3.84 12.96 -7.03
N LEU A 37 -2.82 13.28 -7.83
CA LEU A 37 -2.22 14.61 -7.85
C LEU A 37 -3.18 15.68 -8.38
N LEU A 38 -4.05 15.34 -9.35
CA LEU A 38 -5.13 16.23 -9.79
C LEU A 38 -6.15 16.48 -8.66
N LEU A 39 -6.50 15.44 -7.89
CA LEU A 39 -7.38 15.60 -6.72
C LEU A 39 -6.74 16.50 -5.66
N LEU A 40 -5.46 16.29 -5.35
CA LEU A 40 -4.70 17.12 -4.40
C LEU A 40 -4.55 18.58 -4.86
N TRP A 41 -4.43 18.81 -6.17
CA TRP A 41 -4.44 20.17 -6.70
C TRP A 41 -5.76 20.84 -6.36
N HIS A 42 -6.88 20.15 -6.60
CA HIS A 42 -8.20 20.71 -6.33
C HIS A 42 -8.44 20.90 -4.83
N ASP A 43 -8.10 19.91 -4.02
CA ASP A 43 -8.28 19.94 -2.57
C ASP A 43 -7.08 19.27 -1.86
N PRO A 44 -6.20 20.07 -1.22
CA PRO A 44 -5.04 19.55 -0.49
C PRO A 44 -5.40 18.64 0.70
N LEU A 45 -6.66 18.69 1.18
CA LEU A 45 -7.15 17.92 2.31
C LEU A 45 -7.95 16.68 1.89
N VAL A 46 -8.04 16.37 0.59
CA VAL A 46 -8.88 15.26 0.08
C VAL A 46 -8.53 13.90 0.69
N PHE A 47 -7.26 13.69 1.08
CA PHE A 47 -6.78 12.47 1.75
C PHE A 47 -6.67 12.60 3.28
N TRP A 48 -7.03 13.76 3.83
CA TRP A 48 -7.00 14.11 5.26
C TRP A 48 -8.41 14.44 5.73
N ASN A 49 -9.21 13.41 6.01
CA ASN A 49 -10.59 13.59 6.46
C ASN A 49 -11.04 12.45 7.37
N ASP A 50 -11.91 12.78 8.33
CA ASP A 50 -12.67 11.87 9.18
C ASP A 50 -11.79 10.87 9.95
N ASP A 51 -12.08 9.57 9.87
CA ASP A 51 -11.30 8.51 10.50
C ASP A 51 -9.81 8.58 10.19
N TYR A 52 -9.43 9.13 9.03
CA TYR A 52 -8.02 9.25 8.67
C TYR A 52 -7.27 10.26 9.54
N GLU A 53 -7.92 11.38 9.83
CA GLU A 53 -7.41 12.43 10.73
C GLU A 53 -7.48 11.99 12.19
N LEU A 54 -8.61 11.40 12.59
CA LEU A 54 -8.86 11.07 13.99
C LEU A 54 -8.08 9.83 14.42
N SER A 55 -8.06 8.76 13.61
CA SER A 55 -7.60 7.46 14.06
C SER A 55 -6.43 6.88 13.28
N VAL A 56 -6.47 6.91 11.95
CA VAL A 56 -5.53 6.14 11.13
C VAL A 56 -4.13 6.75 11.17
N LEU A 57 -3.99 8.04 10.86
CA LEU A 57 -2.67 8.68 10.81
C LEU A 57 -1.99 8.78 12.19
N PRO A 58 -2.70 9.12 13.29
CA PRO A 58 -2.09 9.09 14.63
C PRO A 58 -1.55 7.72 15.01
N VAL A 59 -2.27 6.64 14.68
CA VAL A 59 -1.78 5.27 14.91
C VAL A 59 -0.54 4.98 14.06
N PHE A 60 -0.52 5.38 12.78
CA PHE A 60 0.68 5.24 11.95
C PHE A 60 1.87 6.06 12.45
N ALA A 61 1.64 7.27 12.97
CA ALA A 61 2.72 8.08 13.55
C ALA A 61 3.37 7.39 14.74
N ASP A 62 2.57 6.71 15.53
CA ASP A 62 3.03 6.00 16.71
C ASP A 62 3.71 4.66 16.36
N VAL A 63 3.26 3.98 15.30
CA VAL A 63 3.99 2.86 14.69
C VAL A 63 5.36 3.33 14.19
N ALA A 64 5.42 4.46 13.49
CA ALA A 64 6.68 5.04 13.01
C ALA A 64 7.63 5.38 14.15
N ARG A 65 7.11 5.99 15.23
CA ARG A 65 7.87 6.27 16.46
C ARG A 65 8.43 4.99 17.06
N SER A 66 7.59 3.97 17.27
CA SER A 66 8.00 2.69 17.88
C SER A 66 9.18 2.07 17.12
N TRP A 67 9.08 1.97 15.79
CA TRP A 67 10.19 1.47 14.97
C TRP A 67 11.45 2.33 15.06
N SER A 68 11.29 3.65 15.15
CA SER A 68 12.41 4.59 15.23
C SER A 68 13.14 4.51 16.58
N GLU A 69 12.42 4.16 17.65
CA GLU A 69 12.95 3.98 19.00
C GLU A 69 13.48 2.55 19.24
N GLY A 70 13.26 1.63 18.30
CA GLY A 70 13.65 0.22 18.42
C GLY A 70 12.62 -0.65 19.14
N ASP A 71 11.43 -0.11 19.39
CA ASP A 71 10.30 -0.80 20.01
C ASP A 71 9.43 -1.50 18.96
N TRP A 72 8.83 -2.61 19.38
CA TRP A 72 7.86 -3.31 18.55
C TRP A 72 6.50 -2.60 18.61
N PRO A 73 5.85 -2.29 17.47
CA PRO A 73 4.55 -1.60 17.41
C PRO A 73 3.37 -2.52 17.76
N LEU A 74 3.47 -3.26 18.86
CA LEU A 74 2.45 -4.21 19.33
C LEU A 74 1.52 -3.59 20.36
N LEU A 75 2.10 -2.81 21.26
CA LEU A 75 1.40 -2.07 22.30
C LEU A 75 1.86 -0.62 22.26
N SER A 76 0.95 0.29 22.52
CA SER A 76 1.29 1.70 22.65
C SER A 76 0.63 2.33 23.87
N PRO A 77 1.40 3.04 24.70
CA PRO A 77 0.85 3.92 25.73
C PRO A 77 0.49 5.32 25.19
N TYR A 78 0.79 5.63 23.93
CA TYR A 78 0.62 6.96 23.33
C TYR A 78 -0.55 7.04 22.36
N SER A 79 -0.99 5.91 21.83
CA SER A 79 -2.16 5.83 20.94
C SER A 79 -3.45 5.96 21.74
N TRP A 80 -4.26 6.96 21.41
CA TRP A 80 -5.52 7.22 22.09
C TRP A 80 -6.68 6.37 21.57
N VAL A 81 -6.60 5.91 20.31
CA VAL A 81 -7.64 5.07 19.68
C VAL A 81 -7.45 3.60 20.03
N CYS A 82 -6.20 3.14 20.08
CA CYS A 82 -5.86 1.73 20.22
C CYS A 82 -4.52 1.57 20.94
N GLY A 83 -4.56 1.17 22.21
CA GLY A 83 -3.34 0.82 22.96
C GLY A 83 -2.84 -0.60 22.65
N ASN A 84 -3.72 -1.49 22.19
CA ASN A 84 -3.39 -2.85 21.77
C ASN A 84 -3.31 -2.95 20.24
N LEU A 85 -2.27 -2.36 19.65
CA LEU A 85 -2.08 -2.29 18.19
C LEU A 85 -2.13 -3.68 17.54
N ALA A 86 -1.54 -4.69 18.19
CA ALA A 86 -1.57 -6.07 17.73
C ALA A 86 -3.00 -6.65 17.62
N GLY A 87 -3.93 -6.22 18.49
CA GLY A 87 -5.29 -6.72 18.53
C GLY A 87 -6.28 -5.90 17.70
N GLU A 88 -6.16 -4.57 17.69
CA GLU A 88 -7.20 -3.68 17.11
C GLU A 88 -6.74 -3.00 15.82
N PHE A 89 -5.43 -2.99 15.53
CA PHE A 89 -4.84 -2.42 14.31
C PHE A 89 -4.11 -3.47 13.46
N GLN A 90 -4.71 -4.65 13.33
CA GLN A 90 -4.11 -5.85 12.74
C GLN A 90 -3.63 -5.65 11.30
N TYR A 91 -4.36 -4.85 10.51
CA TYR A 91 -4.03 -4.60 9.11
C TYR A 91 -2.75 -3.79 8.92
N GLY A 92 -2.36 -2.99 9.91
CA GLY A 92 -1.14 -2.19 9.88
C GLY A 92 0.03 -2.86 10.59
N THR A 93 -0.17 -3.35 11.83
CA THR A 93 0.91 -3.80 12.72
C THR A 93 1.78 -4.90 12.13
N PHE A 94 1.20 -5.91 11.47
CA PHE A 94 1.96 -7.04 10.94
C PHE A 94 2.27 -6.93 9.44
N SER A 95 1.79 -5.89 8.77
CA SER A 95 2.02 -5.70 7.35
C SER A 95 3.40 -5.09 7.10
N LEU A 96 4.33 -5.88 6.56
CA LEU A 96 5.67 -5.40 6.19
C LEU A 96 5.58 -4.19 5.25
N PHE A 97 4.66 -4.23 4.29
CA PHE A 97 4.44 -3.14 3.35
C PHE A 97 4.02 -1.85 4.06
N VAL A 98 3.02 -1.93 4.94
CA VAL A 98 2.50 -0.75 5.66
C VAL A 98 3.56 -0.19 6.58
N ASN A 99 4.21 -1.02 7.40
CA ASN A 99 5.27 -0.56 8.31
C ASN A 99 6.43 0.08 7.54
N THR A 100 6.85 -0.51 6.42
CA THR A 100 7.92 0.06 5.59
C THR A 100 7.50 1.41 5.01
N ALA A 101 6.28 1.52 4.46
CA ALA A 101 5.78 2.78 3.91
C ALA A 101 5.69 3.87 5.00
N VAL A 102 5.13 3.54 6.16
CA VAL A 102 4.99 4.43 7.32
C VAL A 102 6.36 4.91 7.79
N VAL A 103 7.32 4.01 8.03
CA VAL A 103 8.67 4.38 8.48
C VAL A 103 9.38 5.26 7.44
N ILE A 104 9.25 4.98 6.15
CA ILE A 104 9.88 5.79 5.10
C ILE A 104 9.24 7.18 5.02
N ILE A 105 7.92 7.27 5.02
CA ILE A 105 7.19 8.54 4.86
C ILE A 105 7.47 9.46 6.06
N TRP A 106 7.54 8.91 7.28
CA TRP A 106 7.83 9.68 8.50
C TRP A 106 9.27 10.19 8.61
N LYS A 107 10.19 9.77 7.72
CA LYS A 107 11.53 10.37 7.63
C LYS A 107 11.54 11.73 6.93
N PHE A 108 10.48 12.08 6.21
CA PHE A 108 10.38 13.35 5.51
C PHE A 108 9.64 14.39 6.36
N PRO A 109 10.01 15.68 6.30
CA PRO A 109 9.35 16.76 7.04
C PRO A 109 8.03 17.17 6.35
N LEU A 110 7.10 16.22 6.24
CA LEU A 110 5.78 16.41 5.63
C LEU A 110 4.76 16.84 6.69
N THR A 111 3.79 17.66 6.29
CA THR A 111 2.62 17.95 7.14
C THR A 111 1.71 16.73 7.25
N PHE A 112 0.84 16.66 8.26
CA PHE A 112 -0.08 15.52 8.41
C PHE A 112 -0.95 15.26 7.17
N PRO A 113 -1.55 16.27 6.51
CA PRO A 113 -2.27 16.03 5.27
C PRO A 113 -1.39 15.49 4.13
N GLN A 114 -0.12 15.93 4.05
CA GLN A 114 0.83 15.41 3.07
C GLN A 114 1.25 13.97 3.36
N GLN A 115 1.42 13.60 4.63
CA GLN A 115 1.70 12.22 5.04
C GLN A 115 0.52 11.29 4.69
N ALA A 116 -0.71 11.75 4.96
CA ALA A 116 -1.92 11.02 4.61
C ALA A 116 -2.07 10.82 3.10
N ALA A 117 -1.80 11.87 2.33
CA ALA A 117 -1.75 11.80 0.88
C ALA A 117 -0.66 10.83 0.39
N ALA A 118 0.56 10.92 0.93
CA ALA A 118 1.67 10.05 0.54
C ALA A 118 1.37 8.56 0.83
N LEU A 119 0.79 8.25 2.00
CA LEU A 119 0.38 6.89 2.34
C LEU A 119 -0.73 6.40 1.41
N SER A 120 -1.78 7.19 1.22
CA SER A 120 -2.94 6.82 0.40
C SER A 120 -2.54 6.58 -1.06
N ILE A 121 -1.76 7.48 -1.64
CA ILE A 121 -1.25 7.35 -3.01
C ILE A 121 -0.36 6.11 -3.15
N THR A 122 0.49 5.83 -2.16
CA THR A 122 1.35 4.63 -2.15
C THR A 122 0.52 3.34 -2.19
N HIS A 123 -0.54 3.27 -1.39
CA HIS A 123 -1.46 2.11 -1.39
C HIS A 123 -2.21 1.98 -2.70
N LEU A 124 -2.75 3.09 -3.22
CA LEU A 124 -3.48 3.12 -4.49
C LEU A 124 -2.59 2.75 -5.68
N PHE A 125 -1.32 3.15 -5.67
CA PHE A 125 -0.33 2.74 -6.66
C PHE A 125 -0.14 1.22 -6.67
N VAL A 126 0.12 0.62 -5.50
CA VAL A 126 0.31 -0.84 -5.38
C VAL A 126 -0.96 -1.60 -5.75
N LEU A 127 -2.13 -1.09 -5.34
CA LEU A 127 -3.42 -1.65 -5.73
C LEU A 127 -3.61 -1.64 -7.25
N ALA A 128 -3.29 -0.54 -7.92
CA ALA A 128 -3.43 -0.40 -9.37
C ALA A 128 -2.48 -1.35 -10.13
N VAL A 129 -1.22 -1.45 -9.67
CA VAL A 129 -0.23 -2.42 -10.18
C VAL A 129 -0.77 -3.84 -10.04
N GLY A 130 -1.25 -4.21 -8.85
CA GLY A 130 -1.79 -5.55 -8.57
C GLY A 130 -3.03 -5.87 -9.38
N ALA A 131 -3.97 -4.92 -9.48
CA ALA A 131 -5.19 -5.06 -10.28
C ALA A 131 -4.87 -5.24 -11.77
N PHE A 132 -3.90 -4.49 -12.31
CA PHE A 132 -3.45 -4.64 -13.69
C PHE A 132 -2.86 -6.03 -13.94
N LEU A 133 -1.97 -6.49 -13.07
CA LEU A 133 -1.34 -7.81 -13.19
C LEU A 133 -2.39 -8.92 -13.09
N LEU A 134 -3.34 -8.80 -12.15
CA LEU A 134 -4.43 -9.76 -11.98
C LEU A 134 -5.36 -9.79 -13.20
N ALA A 135 -5.76 -8.64 -13.72
CA ALA A 135 -6.61 -8.57 -14.92
C ALA A 135 -5.93 -9.21 -16.14
N ARG A 136 -4.61 -9.04 -16.27
CA ARG A 136 -3.81 -9.64 -17.34
C ARG A 136 -3.68 -11.15 -17.19
N ASP A 137 -3.42 -11.64 -15.98
CA ASP A 137 -3.39 -13.07 -15.66
C ASP A 137 -4.74 -13.74 -15.98
N ARG A 138 -5.84 -13.09 -15.59
CA ARG A 138 -7.20 -13.59 -15.82
C ARG A 138 -7.71 -13.38 -17.25
N ARG A 139 -6.89 -12.83 -18.15
CA ARG A 139 -7.25 -12.53 -19.55
C ARG A 139 -8.51 -11.66 -19.67
N PHE A 140 -8.76 -10.82 -18.66
CA PHE A 140 -9.74 -9.74 -18.76
C PHE A 140 -9.24 -8.60 -19.64
N SER A 141 -7.97 -8.65 -20.05
CA SER A 141 -7.41 -7.76 -21.06
C SER A 141 -8.05 -8.00 -22.41
N ILE A 142 -8.84 -7.02 -22.85
CA ILE A 142 -9.24 -6.85 -24.25
C ILE A 142 -7.93 -6.58 -25.03
N PRO A 143 -7.70 -7.20 -26.21
CA PRO A 143 -6.59 -6.79 -27.05
C PRO A 143 -6.76 -5.29 -27.37
N LEU A 144 -5.78 -4.49 -26.93
CA LEU A 144 -5.63 -3.08 -27.32
C LEU A 144 -5.19 -2.98 -28.77
#